data_AF-A0A5A7U1P0-F1
#
_entry.id   AF-A0A5A7U1P0-F1
#
_cell.length_a   1.000
_cell.length_b   1.000
_cell.length_c   1.000
_cell.angle_alpha   90.00
_cell.angle_beta   90.00
_cell.angle_gamma   90.00
#
_symmetry.space_group_name_H-M   'P 1'
#
loop_
_entity.id
_entity.type
_entity.pdbx_description
1 polymer ?
#
loop_
_entity_poly.entity_id
_entity_poly.type
_entity_poly.pdbx_seq_one_letter_code
_entity_poly.pdbx_strand_id
1 'polypeptide(L)'
;MEIVSCHTISTIEDDAFPLKFDGGYVQEQKLNQILIDNGSTVNILPKSTMNQLGISVEELSNSKLVIQGVNQGAQQAIGTVHLEIAIGDLQATTIFM
;
A
#
# COMPACT_ATOMS: atom_id res chain seq x y z
N MET A 1 1.59 -18.76 0.28
CA MET A 1 0.23 -18.21 0.21
C MET A 1 0.40 -16.75 -0.11
N GLU A 2 0.38 -16.46 -1.41
CA GLU A 2 0.47 -15.12 -1.96
C GLU A 2 -0.71 -14.31 -1.43
N ILE A 3 -0.47 -13.08 -1.01
CA ILE A 3 -1.56 -12.12 -0.89
C ILE A 3 -2.07 -11.97 -2.32
N VAL A 4 -3.15 -12.69 -2.62
CA VAL A 4 -3.92 -12.52 -3.85
C VAL A 4 -4.26 -11.05 -3.87
N SER A 5 -3.61 -10.36 -4.79
CA SER A 5 -3.92 -9.01 -5.27
C SER A 5 -5.26 -8.52 -4.71
N CYS A 6 -5.20 -7.54 -3.79
CA CYS A 6 -6.31 -6.63 -3.61
C CYS A 6 -6.45 -5.90 -4.94
N HIS A 7 -7.20 -6.49 -5.87
CA HIS A 7 -7.74 -5.74 -6.99
C HIS A 7 -8.71 -4.75 -6.34
N THR A 8 -8.26 -3.52 -6.06
CA THR A 8 -9.19 -2.40 -6.20
C THR A 8 -9.50 -2.31 -7.70
N ILE A 9 -10.48 -3.09 -8.14
CA ILE A 9 -11.26 -2.76 -9.33
C ILE A 9 -12.43 -1.94 -8.78
N SER A 10 -12.34 -0.61 -8.88
CA SER A 10 -13.55 0.21 -8.86
C SER A 10 -14.16 0.13 -10.25
N THR A 11 -15.13 -0.76 -10.43
CA THR A 11 -16.14 -0.55 -11.47
C THR A 11 -17.03 0.58 -10.98
N ILE A 12 -16.76 1.79 -11.42
CA ILE A 12 -17.80 2.80 -11.58
C ILE A 12 -17.49 3.45 -12.93
N GLU A 13 -18.46 3.34 -13.83
CA GLU A 13 -18.44 4.02 -15.11
C GLU A 13 -18.23 5.53 -14.88
N ASP A 14 -17.40 6.12 -15.75
CA ASP A 14 -16.99 7.53 -15.83
C ASP A 14 -15.86 8.03 -14.88
N ASP A 15 -14.66 8.08 -15.47
CA ASP A 15 -13.63 9.13 -15.33
C ASP A 15 -12.65 9.20 -14.15
N ALA A 16 -12.19 8.08 -13.58
CA ALA A 16 -10.87 8.03 -12.93
C ALA A 16 -10.30 6.60 -12.83
N PHE A 17 -9.50 6.17 -13.81
CA PHE A 17 -8.68 4.97 -13.68
C PHE A 17 -7.70 5.12 -12.49
N PRO A 18 -7.49 4.10 -11.65
CA PRO A 18 -6.45 4.18 -10.63
C PRO A 18 -5.10 4.34 -11.35
N LEU A 19 -4.42 5.46 -11.07
CA LEU A 19 -3.18 5.79 -11.76
C LEU A 19 -2.09 4.84 -11.26
N LYS A 20 -1.58 4.03 -12.19
CA LYS A 20 -0.42 3.16 -11.98
C LYS A 20 0.84 3.96 -12.29
N PHE A 21 1.69 4.16 -11.30
CA PHE A 21 3.01 4.75 -11.48
C PHE A 21 4.08 3.66 -11.49
N ASP A 22 4.91 3.67 -12.54
CA ASP A 22 6.09 2.82 -12.64
C ASP A 22 7.32 3.61 -12.17
N GLY A 23 8.07 3.06 -11.22
CA GLY A 23 9.36 3.62 -10.79
C GLY A 23 9.33 4.64 -9.65
N GLY A 24 8.38 4.53 -8.71
CA GLY A 24 8.49 5.22 -7.42
C GLY A 24 9.54 4.58 -6.50
N TYR A 25 9.94 5.29 -5.45
CA TYR A 25 10.92 4.83 -4.46
C TYR A 25 10.31 4.85 -3.07
N VAL A 26 10.70 3.87 -2.25
CA VAL A 26 10.42 3.83 -0.81
C VAL A 26 11.73 3.57 -0.09
N GLN A 27 12.11 4.43 0.85
CA GLN A 27 13.42 4.38 1.51
C GLN A 27 14.58 4.20 0.50
N GLU A 28 14.58 4.99 -0.58
CA GLU A 28 15.57 4.93 -1.67
C GLU A 28 15.58 3.61 -2.48
N GLN A 29 14.70 2.65 -2.16
CA GLN A 29 14.54 1.40 -2.91
C GLN A 29 13.45 1.57 -3.98
N LYS A 30 13.75 1.20 -5.22
CA LYS A 30 12.81 1.31 -6.34
C LYS A 30 11.68 0.28 -6.18
N LEU A 31 10.45 0.77 -6.20
CA LEU A 31 9.26 -0.06 -6.35
C LEU A 31 8.88 -0.21 -7.82
N ASN A 32 8.45 -1.40 -8.19
CA ASN A 32 8.03 -1.69 -9.56
C ASN A 32 6.73 -0.96 -9.91
N GLN A 33 5.82 -0.83 -8.94
CA GLN A 33 4.48 -0.28 -9.15
C GLN A 33 3.95 0.35 -7.87
N ILE A 34 3.34 1.53 -8.00
CA ILE A 34 2.51 2.17 -6.97
C ILE A 34 1.12 2.41 -7.55
N LEU A 35 0.09 2.02 -6.79
CA LEU A 35 -1.32 2.25 -7.13
C LEU A 35 -1.83 3.47 -6.36
N ILE A 36 -2.33 4.48 -7.08
CA ILE A 36 -3.03 5.60 -6.46
C ILE A 36 -4.53 5.34 -6.51
N ASP A 37 -5.10 5.10 -5.34
CA ASP A 37 -6.51 4.78 -5.13
C ASP A 37 -7.15 5.82 -4.21
N ASN A 38 -7.91 6.75 -4.79
CA ASN A 38 -8.63 7.78 -4.06
C ASN A 38 -9.86 7.25 -3.30
N GLY A 39 -10.23 5.98 -3.52
CA GLY A 39 -11.29 5.30 -2.80
C GLY A 39 -10.84 4.72 -1.45
N SER A 40 -9.53 4.66 -1.19
CA SER A 40 -8.98 4.14 0.06
C SER A 40 -8.70 5.27 1.07
N THR A 41 -9.14 5.09 2.31
CA THR A 41 -8.85 6.02 3.43
C THR A 41 -7.42 5.83 3.98
N VAL A 42 -6.72 4.77 3.56
CA VAL A 42 -5.46 4.32 4.15
C VAL A 42 -4.46 3.85 3.08
N ASN A 43 -3.16 4.02 3.34
CA ASN A 43 -2.12 3.46 2.48
C ASN A 43 -1.79 2.03 2.94
N ILE A 44 -1.75 1.09 2.02
CA ILE A 44 -1.52 -0.34 2.31
C ILE A 44 -0.15 -0.75 1.79
N LEU A 45 0.66 -1.40 2.63
CA LEU A 45 1.92 -2.00 2.23
C LEU A 45 1.80 -3.54 2.25
N PRO A 46 1.80 -4.21 1.10
CA PRO A 46 1.76 -5.67 1.07
C PRO A 46 2.93 -6.27 1.85
N LYS A 47 2.67 -7.33 2.62
CA LYS A 47 3.71 -8.05 3.39
C LYS A 47 4.89 -8.50 2.51
N SER A 48 4.64 -8.86 1.26
CA SER A 48 5.70 -9.22 0.30
C SER A 48 6.63 -8.03 0.02
N THR A 49 6.07 -6.84 -0.18
CA THR A 49 6.84 -5.60 -0.38
C THR A 49 7.57 -5.20 0.89
N MET A 50 6.92 -5.31 2.06
CA MET A 50 7.57 -5.09 3.36
C MET A 50 8.81 -5.98 3.54
N ASN A 51 8.69 -7.27 3.22
CA ASN A 51 9.81 -8.21 3.27
C ASN A 51 10.92 -7.86 2.25
N GLN A 52 10.55 -7.40 1.04
CA GLN A 52 11.52 -6.96 0.03
C GLN A 52 12.29 -5.71 0.45
N LEU A 53 11.63 -4.81 1.16
CA LEU A 53 12.24 -3.61 1.74
C LEU A 53 13.12 -3.92 2.97
N GLY A 54 13.05 -5.14 3.51
CA GLY A 54 13.79 -5.55 4.70
C GLY A 54 13.17 -5.08 6.02
N ILE A 55 11.92 -4.61 6.00
CA ILE A 55 11.23 -4.13 7.20
C ILE A 55 10.75 -5.33 8.00
N SER A 56 11.22 -5.42 9.24
CA SER A 56 10.84 -6.45 10.19
C SER A 56 9.52 -6.12 10.89
N VAL A 57 8.85 -7.15 11.43
CA VAL A 57 7.62 -6.98 12.21
C VAL A 57 7.88 -6.19 13.50
N GLU A 58 9.11 -6.22 14.02
CA GLU A 58 9.51 -5.51 15.24
C GLU A 58 9.57 -3.99 15.04
N GLU A 59 9.74 -3.52 13.80
CA GLU A 59 9.72 -2.11 13.43
C GLU A 59 8.29 -1.56 13.30
N LEU A 60 7.28 -2.43 13.33
CA LEU A 60 5.88 -2.03 13.18
C LEU A 60 5.28 -1.56 14.51
N SER A 61 4.55 -0.46 14.45
CA SER A 61 3.67 -0.05 15.54
C SER A 61 2.41 -0.92 15.55
N ASN A 62 1.88 -1.21 16.74
CA ASN A 62 0.68 -2.03 16.88
C ASN A 62 -0.54 -1.36 16.20
N SER A 63 -1.29 -2.12 15.40
CA SER A 63 -2.54 -1.69 14.79
C SER A 63 -3.67 -2.68 15.05
N LYS A 64 -4.84 -2.14 15.39
CA LYS A 64 -6.10 -2.90 15.47
C LYS A 64 -6.98 -2.70 14.24
N LEU A 65 -6.46 -2.02 13.22
CA LEU A 65 -7.23 -1.69 12.03
C LEU A 65 -7.52 -2.96 11.23
N VAL A 66 -8.78 -3.12 10.86
CA VAL A 66 -9.26 -4.20 10.00
C VAL A 66 -9.61 -3.61 8.65
N ILE A 67 -8.93 -4.07 7.62
CA ILE A 67 -9.12 -3.69 6.22
C ILE A 67 -10.17 -4.63 5.64
N GLN A 68 -11.27 -4.07 5.17
CA GLN A 68 -12.35 -4.82 4.53
C GLN A 68 -12.32 -4.55 3.02
N GLY A 69 -12.07 -5.59 2.23
CA GLY A 69 -12.18 -5.50 0.78
C GLY A 69 -13.62 -5.71 0.31
N VAL A 70 -13.89 -5.32 -0.94
CA VAL A 70 -15.20 -5.49 -1.60
C VAL A 70 -15.66 -6.96 -1.66
N ASN A 71 -14.74 -7.91 -1.53
CA ASN A 71 -14.99 -9.35 -1.64
C ASN A 71 -15.32 -10.03 -0.29
N GLN A 72 -15.88 -9.30 0.68
CA GLN A 72 -16.31 -9.81 2.00
C GLN A 72 -15.20 -10.41 2.89
N GLY A 73 -13.94 -10.33 2.47
CA GLY A 73 -12.77 -10.68 3.26
C GLY A 73 -12.29 -9.49 4.10
N ALA A 74 -12.18 -9.69 5.41
CA ALA A 74 -11.59 -8.75 6.33
C ALA A 74 -10.20 -9.26 6.75
N GLN A 75 -9.19 -8.39 6.68
CA GLN A 75 -7.84 -8.69 7.15
C GLN A 75 -7.41 -7.64 8.17
N GLN A 76 -6.87 -8.09 9.29
CA GLN A 76 -6.26 -7.17 10.25
C GLN A 76 -4.87 -6.76 9.76
N ALA A 77 -4.57 -5.46 9.82
CA ALA A 77 -3.22 -4.96 9.59
C ALA A 77 -2.23 -5.58 10.59
N ILE A 78 -1.03 -5.93 10.13
CA ILE A 78 0.02 -6.49 11.00
C ILE A 78 0.54 -5.40 11.95
N GLY A 79 0.55 -4.16 11.50
CA GLY A 79 0.94 -2.99 12.27
C GLY A 79 0.90 -1.74 11.39
N THR A 80 1.63 -0.71 11.78
CA THR A 80 1.88 0.46 10.93
C THR A 80 3.35 0.80 10.88
N VAL A 81 3.77 1.42 9.78
CA VAL A 81 5.15 1.89 9.56
C VAL A 81 5.14 3.26 8.88
N HIS A 82 6.05 4.13 9.31
CA HIS A 82 6.31 5.40 8.62
C HIS A 82 7.36 5.16 7.53
N LEU A 83 7.02 5.53 6.29
CA LEU A 83 7.90 5.36 5.15
C LEU A 83 7.99 6.65 4.35
N GLU A 84 9.22 6.97 3.95
CA GLU A 84 9.49 8.00 2.96
C GLU A 84 9.29 7.44 1.57
N ILE A 85 8.46 8.12 0.77
CA ILE A 85 8.18 7.79 -0.62
C ILE A 85 8.68 8.95 -1.50
N ALA A 86 9.26 8.60 -2.64
CA ALA A 86 9.47 9.53 -3.74
C ALA A 86 8.76 9.05 -5.02
N ILE A 87 7.97 9.91 -5.66
CA ILE A 87 7.30 9.66 -6.94
C ILE A 87 7.51 10.86 -7.85
N GLY A 88 8.35 10.72 -8.88
CA GLY A 88 8.80 11.87 -9.66
C GLY A 88 9.53 12.87 -8.74
N ASP A 89 9.09 14.12 -8.75
CA ASP A 89 9.64 15.20 -7.90
C ASP A 89 8.95 15.29 -6.53
N LEU A 90 7.92 14.47 -6.27
CA LEU A 90 7.21 14.44 -4.99
C LEU A 90 7.96 13.57 -3.99
N GLN A 91 8.26 14.12 -2.82
CA GLN A 91 8.84 13.39 -1.68
C GLN A 91 7.98 13.63 -0.44
N ALA A 92 7.56 12.56 0.24
CA ALA A 92 6.73 12.65 1.43
C ALA A 92 6.97 11.47 2.38
N THR A 93 6.88 11.72 3.68
CA THR A 93 6.78 10.65 4.68
C THR A 93 5.31 10.41 4.99
N THR A 94 4.87 9.16 4.87
CA THR A 94 3.48 8.77 5.15
C THR A 94 3.41 7.46 5.94
N ILE A 95 2.23 7.14 6.45
CA ILE A 95 1.97 5.91 7.21
C ILE A 95 1.39 4.86 6.29
N PHE A 96 1.93 3.66 6.38
CA PHE A 96 1.39 2.44 5.79
C PHE A 96 0.97 1.43 6.85
N MET A 97 0.08 0.52 6.48
CA MET A 97 -0.41 -0.60 7.29
C MET A 97 -0.38 -1.93 6.54
#